data_AF-A0AAD0WNW9-F1
#
_entry.id   AF-A0AAD0WNW9-F1
#
_cell.length_a   1.000
_cell.length_b   1.000
_cell.length_c   1.000
_cell.angle_alpha   90.00
_cell.angle_beta   90.00
_cell.angle_gamma   90.00
#
_symmetry.space_group_name_H-M   'P 1'
#
loop_
_entity.id
_entity.type
_entity.pdbx_description
1 polymer ?
#
loop_
_entity_poly.entity_id
_entity_poly.type
_entity_poly.pdbx_seq_one_letter_code
_entity_poly.pdbx_strand_id
1 'polypeptide(L)' 'MKNSLASKVNGIFLTAIFSIIMGIITILSPSYTKWGNDIVSNIIIGIIYVIIGSIVAIVQIISIYKSYKKDKEN' A
#
# COMPACT_ATOMS: atom_id res chain seq x y z
N MET A 1 8.16 -17.57 -19.54
CA MET A 1 8.25 -16.94 -18.20
C MET A 1 7.12 -17.48 -17.35
N LYS A 2 7.41 -17.99 -16.14
CA LYS A 2 6.43 -18.67 -15.27
C LYS A 2 5.23 -17.74 -14.98
N ASN A 3 4.02 -18.11 -15.44
CA ASN A 3 2.74 -17.47 -15.08
C ASN A 3 2.50 -17.63 -13.57
N SER A 4 3.04 -16.72 -12.77
CA SER A 4 2.92 -16.73 -11.31
C SER A 4 2.22 -15.45 -10.86
N LEU A 5 1.51 -15.51 -9.74
CA LEU A 5 0.90 -14.30 -9.16
C LEU A 5 1.93 -13.18 -8.94
N ALA A 6 3.17 -13.57 -8.61
CA ALA A 6 4.29 -12.65 -8.43
C ALA A 6 4.68 -11.89 -9.71
N SER A 7 4.52 -12.49 -10.90
CA SER A 7 4.80 -11.78 -12.15
C SER A 7 3.72 -10.76 -12.52
N LYS A 8 2.59 -10.74 -11.81
CA LYS A 8 1.50 -9.76 -11.97
C LYS A 8 1.54 -8.66 -10.93
N VAL A 9 2.41 -8.77 -9.91
CA VAL A 9 2.64 -7.67 -8.96
C VAL A 9 3.19 -6.48 -9.73
N ASN A 10 2.44 -5.38 -9.72
CA ASN A 10 2.82 -4.15 -10.39
C ASN A 10 3.44 -3.16 -9.40
N GLY A 11 4.09 -2.12 -9.94
CA GLY A 11 4.69 -1.07 -9.11
C GLY A 11 3.69 -0.38 -8.19
N ILE A 12 2.41 -0.28 -8.59
CA ILE A 12 1.35 0.35 -7.81
C ILE A 12 1.06 -0.42 -6.52
N PHE A 13 1.02 -1.75 -6.58
CA PHE A 13 0.85 -2.60 -5.39
C PHE A 13 2.03 -2.44 -4.42
N LEU A 14 3.26 -2.40 -4.95
CA LEU A 14 4.45 -2.21 -4.13
C LEU A 14 4.48 -0.83 -3.48
N THR A 15 4.15 0.23 -4.24
CA THR A 15 4.02 1.59 -3.70
C THR A 15 2.94 1.66 -2.63
N ALA A 16 1.81 0.96 -2.79
CA ALA A 16 0.77 0.90 -1.77
C ALA A 16 1.28 0.28 -0.46
N ILE A 17 2.06 -0.80 -0.54
CA ILE A 17 2.70 -1.41 0.63
C ILE A 17 3.67 -0.42 1.29
N PHE A 18 4.52 0.25 0.52
CA PHE A 18 5.44 1.26 1.07
C PHE A 18 4.71 2.42 1.74
N SER A 19 3.59 2.89 1.17
CA SER A 19 2.76 3.92 1.78
C SER A 19 2.17 3.47 3.12
N ILE A 20 1.72 2.21 3.23
CA ILE A 20 1.24 1.64 4.49
C ILE A 20 2.37 1.62 5.53
N ILE A 21 3.55 1.12 5.15
CA ILE A 21 4.71 1.04 6.05
C ILE A 21 5.12 2.45 6.53
N MET A 22 5.19 3.43 5.62
CA MET A 22 5.50 4.81 5.98
C MET A 22 4.44 5.43 6.90
N GLY A 23 3.16 5.13 6.66
CA GLY A 23 2.07 5.53 7.54
C GLY A 23 2.21 4.96 8.94
N ILE A 24 2.52 3.66 9.06
CA ILE A 24 2.77 2.99 10.35
C ILE A 24 3.97 3.61 11.08
N ILE A 25 5.09 3.83 10.39
CA ILE A 25 6.28 4.48 10.98
C ILE A 25 5.93 5.87 11.50
N THR A 26 5.15 6.63 10.74
CA THR A 26 4.71 7.97 11.13
C THR A 26 3.80 7.95 12.36
N ILE A 27 2.96 6.93 12.52
CA ILE A 27 2.12 6.75 13.71
C ILE A 27 2.95 6.33 14.94
N LEU A 28 3.89 5.40 14.77
CA LEU A 28 4.71 4.87 15.86
C LEU A 28 5.82 5.83 16.31
N SER A 29 6.26 6.72 15.43
CA SER A 29 7.34 7.68 15.69
C SER A 29 7.02 9.05 15.08
N PRO A 30 5.98 9.74 15.58
CA PRO A 30 5.50 11.01 15.01
C PRO A 30 6.48 12.17 15.22
N SER A 31 7.53 11.99 16.02
CA SER A 31 8.63 12.95 16.18
C SER A 31 9.72 12.79 15.10
N TYR A 32 9.80 11.63 14.45
CA TYR A 32 10.77 11.33 13.40
C TYR A 32 10.35 11.95 12.06
N THR A 33 9.07 11.88 11.73
CA THR A 33 8.49 12.51 10.54
C THR A 33 7.87 13.86 10.89
N LYS A 34 8.36 14.95 10.28
CA LYS A 34 7.84 16.32 10.48
C LYS A 34 6.95 16.75 9.33
N TRP A 35 5.86 16.01 9.11
CA TRP A 35 4.94 16.27 7.98
C TRP A 35 3.79 17.22 8.35
N GLY A 36 3.49 17.34 9.64
CA GLY A 36 2.54 18.28 10.24
C GLY A 36 3.22 19.18 11.28
N ASN A 37 2.47 20.15 11.76
CA ASN A 37 2.97 21.19 12.68
C ASN A 37 3.11 20.71 14.14
N ASP A 38 2.50 19.58 14.47
CA ASP A 38 2.48 19.00 15.81
C ASP A 38 2.33 17.47 15.74
N ILE A 39 2.47 16.82 16.90
CA ILE A 39 2.43 15.36 17.05
C ILE A 39 1.08 14.78 16.57
N VAL A 40 -0.03 15.43 16.90
CA VAL A 40 -1.38 14.95 16.53
C VAL A 40 -1.55 15.05 15.01
N SER A 41 -1.11 16.16 14.41
CA SER A 41 -1.12 16.33 12.95
C SER A 41 -0.31 15.24 12.24
N ASN A 42 0.88 14.90 12.73
CA ASN A 42 1.69 13.81 12.16
C ASN A 42 0.98 12.46 12.24
N ILE A 43 0.37 12.13 13.39
CA ILE A 43 -0.38 10.88 13.55
C ILE A 43 -1.55 10.81 12.57
N ILE A 44 -2.31 11.91 12.40
CA ILE A 44 -3.41 11.99 11.44
C ILE A 44 -2.92 11.73 10.02
N ILE A 45 -1.81 12.35 9.61
CA ILE A 45 -1.22 12.11 8.29
C ILE A 45 -0.82 10.64 8.14
N GLY A 46 -0.20 10.04 9.15
CA GLY A 46 0.14 8.61 9.15
C GLY A 46 -1.09 7.71 8.97
N ILE A 47 -2.19 8.00 9.66
CA ILE A 47 -3.47 7.28 9.53
C ILE A 47 -4.00 7.40 8.10
N ILE A 48 -3.98 8.59 7.51
CA ILE A 48 -4.41 8.81 6.12
C ILE A 48 -3.58 7.95 5.15
N TYR A 49 -2.26 7.91 5.33
CA TYR A 49 -1.38 7.06 4.51
C TYR A 49 -1.71 5.58 4.62
N VAL A 50 -1.97 5.09 5.84
CA VAL A 50 -2.37 3.68 6.06
C VAL A 50 -3.70 3.39 5.39
N ILE A 51 -4.70 4.26 5.52
CA ILE A 51 -6.04 4.06 4.93
C ILE A 51 -5.95 4.04 3.40
N ILE A 52 -5.33 5.07 2.79
CA ILE A 52 -5.22 5.17 1.33
C ILE A 52 -4.39 4.00 0.79
N GLY A 53 -3.24 3.71 1.42
CA GLY A 53 -2.39 2.59 1.02
C GLY A 53 -3.15 1.25 1.09
N SER A 54 -3.96 1.03 2.12
CA SER A 54 -4.77 -0.19 2.27
C SER A 54 -5.83 -0.30 1.18
N ILE A 55 -6.55 0.78 0.86
CA ILE A 55 -7.55 0.79 -0.22
C ILE A 55 -6.89 0.43 -1.55
N VAL A 56 -5.77 1.08 -1.88
CA VAL A 56 -5.04 0.82 -3.13
C VAL A 56 -4.53 -0.63 -3.15
N ALA A 57 -3.97 -1.13 -2.05
CA ALA A 57 -3.48 -2.51 -1.98
C ALA A 57 -4.60 -3.53 -2.22
N ILE A 58 -5.79 -3.34 -1.62
CA ILE A 58 -6.96 -4.21 -1.81
C ILE A 58 -7.40 -4.20 -3.28
N VAL A 59 -7.56 -3.02 -3.89
CA VAL A 59 -7.95 -2.90 -5.30
C VAL A 59 -6.94 -3.58 -6.22
N GLN A 60 -5.64 -3.40 -5.96
CA GLN A 60 -4.58 -4.04 -6.76
C GLN A 60 -4.57 -5.56 -6.56
N ILE A 61 -4.76 -6.08 -5.35
CA ILE A 61 -4.89 -7.53 -5.10
C ILE A 61 -6.05 -8.12 -5.89
N ILE A 62 -7.21 -7.48 -5.89
CA ILE A 62 -8.39 -7.94 -6.65
C ILE A 62 -8.08 -7.94 -8.15
N SER A 63 -7.44 -6.90 -8.66
CA SER A 63 -7.04 -6.79 -10.07
C SER A 63 -6.03 -7.88 -10.48
N ILE A 64 -4.99 -8.09 -9.67
CA ILE A 64 -3.97 -9.12 -9.87
C ILE A 64 -4.62 -10.50 -9.87
N TYR A 65 -5.52 -10.77 -8.92
CA TYR A 65 -6.22 -12.05 -8.83
C TYR A 65 -7.11 -12.30 -10.04
N LYS A 66 -7.92 -11.32 -10.47
CA LYS A 66 -8.75 -11.43 -11.69
C LYS A 66 -7.90 -11.69 -12.93
N SER A 67 -6.78 -10.97 -13.07
CA SER A 67 -5.84 -11.14 -14.16
C SER A 67 -5.18 -12.53 -14.13
N TYR A 68 -4.83 -13.04 -12.94
CA TYR A 68 -4.26 -14.38 -12.79
C TYR A 68 -5.26 -15.48 -13.16
N LYS A 69 -6.52 -15.34 -12.72
CA LYS A 69 -7.58 -16.29 -13.04
C LYS A 69 -7.84 -16.35 -14.56
N LYS A 70 -7.91 -15.20 -15.23
CA LYS A 70 -8.10 -15.11 -16.69
C LYS A 70 -7.00 -15.81 -17.48
N ASP A 71 -5.74 -15.69 -17.04
CA ASP A 71 -4.59 -16.36 -17.69
C ASP A 71 -4.56 -17.88 -17.46
N LYS A 72 -5.35 -18.41 -16.52
CA LYS A 72 -5.48 -19.85 -16.25
C LYS A 72 -6.66 -20.49 -16.98
N GLU A 73 -7.65 -19.70 -17.39
CA GLU A 73 -8.84 -20.16 -18.10
C GLU A 73 -8.65 -20.15 -19.63
N ASN A 74 -7.60 -19.51 -20.13
CA ASN A 74 -7.12 -19.53 -21.53
C ASN A 74 -5.87 -20.39 -21.67
#